data_AF-A0AAW1WH10-F1
#
_entry.id   AF-A0AAW1WH10-F1
#
_cell.length_a   1.000
_cell.length_b   1.000
_cell.length_c   1.000
_cell.angle_alpha   90.00
_cell.angle_beta   90.00
_cell.angle_gamma   90.00
#
_symmetry.space_group_name_H-M   'P 1'
#
loop_
_entity.id
_entity.type
_entity.pdbx_description
1 polymer ?
#
loop_
_entity_poly.entity_id
_entity_poly.type
_entity_poly.pdbx_seq_one_letter_code
_entity_poly.pdbx_strand_id
1 'polypeptide(L)'
;MAVKSADFSKSEELAKESRLLKKFRKCPFILDTYGSDLTEDVEGHKLFNVLLEYAQRGTVEDWINKLRNIGLFEQHVRKYTGSLLKGLKYIHEKGFVHCDIKPANIFLCAMEPPADIWALGCCVLQMLTGKEFWDVNTDVKDDWGAPIEIPVIPDELNDEAKDFLGKCFVMNPLERECQEPAAIPLMFVA
;
A
#
# COMPACT_ATOMS: atom_id res chain seq x y z
N MET A 1 2.18 1.66 13.04
CA MET A 1 1.01 2.50 13.39
C MET A 1 1.42 3.97 13.36
N ALA A 2 0.57 4.84 12.81
CA ALA A 2 0.73 6.29 12.87
C ALA A 2 -0.27 6.90 13.87
N VAL A 3 0.07 8.03 14.49
CA VAL A 3 -0.83 8.71 15.44
C VAL A 3 -1.06 10.13 14.95
N LYS A 4 -2.33 10.51 14.79
CA LYS A 4 -2.75 11.89 14.51
C LYS A 4 -3.37 12.44 15.79
N SER A 5 -2.84 13.57 16.27
CA SER A 5 -3.24 14.18 17.54
C SER A 5 -3.84 15.56 17.31
N ALA A 6 -4.86 15.92 18.08
CA ALA A 6 -5.45 17.24 18.09
C ALA A 6 -5.66 17.73 19.53
N ASP A 7 -5.42 19.01 19.76
CA ASP A 7 -5.83 19.70 20.98
C ASP A 7 -7.36 19.83 21.07
N PHE A 8 -7.87 20.35 22.18
CA PHE A 8 -9.30 20.53 22.39
C PHE A 8 -9.97 21.33 21.26
N SER A 9 -9.30 22.35 20.71
CA SER A 9 -9.84 23.23 19.68
C SER A 9 -10.10 22.52 18.35
N LYS A 10 -9.29 21.51 18.01
CA LYS A 10 -9.40 20.72 16.78
C LYS A 10 -9.93 19.30 16.99
N SER A 11 -10.17 18.92 18.24
CA SER A 11 -10.60 17.57 18.63
C SER A 11 -11.91 17.14 17.95
N GLU A 12 -12.84 18.07 17.69
CA GLU A 12 -14.11 17.75 17.05
C GLU A 12 -13.95 17.33 15.59
N GLU A 13 -13.08 18.00 14.84
CA GLU A 13 -12.78 17.66 13.44
C GLU A 13 -12.10 16.29 13.36
N LEU A 14 -11.11 16.05 14.22
CA LEU A 14 -10.41 14.77 14.29
C LEU A 14 -11.33 13.63 14.76
N ALA A 15 -12.27 13.91 15.66
CA ALA A 15 -13.29 12.95 16.08
C ALA A 15 -14.28 12.61 14.95
N LYS A 16 -14.66 13.61 14.12
CA LYS A 16 -15.48 13.37 12.91
C LYS A 16 -14.73 12.48 11.92
N GLU A 17 -13.46 12.79 11.64
CA GLU A 17 -12.57 11.96 10.81
C GLU A 17 -12.51 10.51 11.34
N SER A 18 -12.25 10.31 12.63
CA SER A 18 -12.20 8.98 13.25
C SER A 18 -13.49 8.17 13.05
N ARG A 19 -14.65 8.82 13.21
CA ARG A 19 -15.97 8.17 13.00
C ARG A 19 -16.17 7.74 11.55
N LEU A 20 -15.71 8.56 10.61
CA LEU A 20 -15.79 8.26 9.18
C LEU A 20 -14.87 7.10 8.83
N LEU A 21 -13.62 7.11 9.26
CA LEU A 21 -12.68 6.00 9.04
C LEU A 21 -13.25 4.66 9.54
N LYS A 22 -13.89 4.65 10.73
CA LYS A 22 -14.60 3.46 11.25
C LYS A 22 -15.73 2.96 10.33
N LYS A 23 -16.43 3.86 9.63
CA LYS A 23 -17.51 3.53 8.68
C LYS A 23 -16.96 2.87 7.40
N PHE A 24 -15.73 3.17 7.02
CA PHE A 24 -15.15 2.75 5.75
C PHE A 24 -14.10 1.63 5.86
N ARG A 25 -13.86 1.06 7.06
CA ARG A 25 -12.92 -0.05 7.33
C ARG A 25 -12.93 -1.23 6.34
N LYS A 26 -14.04 -1.48 5.64
CA LYS A 26 -14.16 -2.58 4.67
C LYS A 26 -13.55 -2.26 3.30
N CYS A 27 -13.12 -1.02 3.07
CA CYS A 27 -12.52 -0.61 1.81
C CYS A 27 -10.99 -0.62 1.94
N PRO A 28 -10.29 -1.45 1.17
CA PRO A 28 -8.83 -1.47 1.23
C PRO A 28 -8.20 -0.19 0.64
N PHE A 29 -8.96 0.61 -0.11
CA PHE A 29 -8.53 1.86 -0.76
C PHE A 29 -8.71 3.11 0.12
N ILE A 30 -9.04 2.92 1.39
CA ILE A 30 -9.22 3.99 2.38
C ILE A 30 -8.35 3.62 3.57
N LEU A 31 -7.58 4.59 4.08
CA LEU A 31 -6.66 4.34 5.18
C LEU A 31 -7.44 3.86 6.42
N ASP A 32 -7.01 2.75 7.03
CA ASP A 32 -7.71 2.22 8.21
C ASP A 32 -7.30 2.94 9.50
N THR A 33 -8.15 2.84 10.51
CA THR A 33 -7.90 3.29 11.88
C THR A 33 -7.97 2.12 12.85
N TYR A 34 -7.02 2.03 13.78
CA TYR A 34 -7.07 1.08 14.89
C TYR A 34 -7.98 1.56 16.02
N GLY A 35 -8.29 2.86 16.08
CA GLY A 35 -9.13 3.44 17.11
C GLY A 35 -8.80 4.90 17.41
N SER A 36 -9.33 5.37 18.53
CA SER A 36 -9.09 6.72 19.04
C SER A 36 -8.89 6.64 20.54
N ASP A 37 -8.02 7.50 21.07
CA ASP A 37 -7.69 7.55 22.50
C ASP A 37 -7.57 9.01 22.98
N LEU A 38 -7.69 9.23 24.28
CA LEU A 38 -7.52 10.54 24.91
C LEU A 38 -6.32 10.48 25.85
N THR A 39 -5.29 11.28 25.57
CA THR A 39 -4.09 11.37 26.41
C THR A 39 -3.94 12.76 26.99
N GLU A 40 -3.03 12.94 27.93
CA GLU A 40 -2.61 14.25 28.44
C GLU A 40 -1.16 14.51 28.01
N ASP A 41 -0.86 15.73 27.59
CA ASP A 41 0.50 16.15 27.31
C ASP A 41 1.28 16.43 28.60
N VAL A 42 2.56 16.80 28.46
CA VAL A 42 3.44 17.13 29.59
C VAL A 42 2.99 18.35 30.41
N GLU A 43 2.14 19.20 29.85
CA GLU A 43 1.57 20.39 30.50
C GLU A 43 0.20 20.10 31.12
N GLY A 44 -0.32 18.88 30.97
CA GLY A 44 -1.64 18.45 31.46
C GLY A 44 -2.79 18.79 30.53
N HIS A 45 -2.53 19.21 29.29
CA HIS A 45 -3.57 19.44 28.30
C HIS A 45 -4.04 18.13 27.67
N LYS A 46 -5.36 17.98 27.54
CA LYS A 46 -5.97 16.81 26.92
C LYS A 46 -5.81 16.85 25.40
N LEU A 47 -5.30 15.75 24.84
CA LEU A 47 -5.12 15.51 23.41
C LEU A 47 -6.03 14.37 22.96
N PHE A 48 -6.78 14.60 21.89
CA PHE A 48 -7.53 13.56 21.21
C PHE A 48 -6.65 12.94 20.11
N ASN A 49 -6.45 11.63 20.17
CA ASN A 49 -5.59 10.89 19.27
C ASN A 49 -6.39 9.92 18.41
N VAL A 50 -6.03 9.80 17.14
CA VAL A 50 -6.52 8.77 16.23
C VAL A 50 -5.35 7.91 15.79
N LEU A 51 -5.50 6.61 16.01
CA LEU A 51 -4.51 5.60 15.69
C LEU A 51 -4.80 5.13 14.26
N LEU A 52 -3.87 5.37 13.35
CA LEU A 52 -4.00 5.09 11.92
C LEU A 52 -3.07 3.95 11.50
N GLU A 53 -3.47 3.24 10.45
CA GLU A 53 -2.56 2.38 9.69
C GLU A 53 -1.32 3.18 9.27
N TYR A 54 -0.15 2.54 9.35
CA TYR A 54 1.09 3.20 8.95
C TYR A 54 1.35 3.00 7.47
N ALA A 55 1.25 4.07 6.70
CA ALA A 55 1.65 4.07 5.30
C ALA A 55 3.17 4.12 5.19
N GLN A 56 3.78 2.95 5.00
CA GLN A 56 5.24 2.77 5.04
C GLN A 56 6.00 3.64 4.02
N ARG A 57 5.37 4.02 2.90
CA ARG A 57 6.02 4.75 1.81
C ARG A 57 5.70 6.24 1.78
N GLY A 58 5.03 6.76 2.81
CA GLY A 58 4.64 8.17 2.92
C GLY A 58 3.55 8.57 1.93
N THR A 59 3.54 9.83 1.55
CA THR A 59 2.53 10.43 0.65
C THR A 59 3.03 10.51 -0.79
N VAL A 60 2.12 10.68 -1.76
CA VAL A 60 2.51 10.96 -3.16
C VAL A 60 3.31 12.26 -3.27
N GLU A 61 3.02 13.26 -2.45
CA GLU A 61 3.79 14.51 -2.39
C GLU A 61 5.25 14.28 -2.01
N ASP A 62 5.51 13.42 -1.03
CA ASP A 62 6.88 13.06 -0.62
C ASP A 62 7.68 12.48 -1.80
N TRP A 63 7.03 11.68 -2.64
CA TRP A 63 7.66 11.09 -3.83
C TRP A 63 7.90 12.11 -4.94
N ILE A 64 6.94 13.02 -5.19
CA ILE A 64 7.12 14.11 -6.16
C ILE A 64 8.31 14.99 -5.76
N ASN A 65 8.41 15.32 -4.48
CA ASN A 65 9.50 16.12 -3.92
C ASN A 65 10.85 15.40 -4.03
N LYS A 66 10.91 14.10 -3.70
CA LYS A 66 12.12 13.27 -3.86
C LYS A 66 12.62 13.22 -5.31
N LEU A 67 11.70 13.20 -6.27
CA LEU A 67 12.01 13.22 -7.70
C LEU A 67 12.28 14.62 -8.25
N ARG A 68 12.48 15.63 -7.39
CA ARG A 68 12.82 17.00 -7.77
C ARG A 68 11.84 17.58 -8.80
N ASN A 69 10.54 17.30 -8.64
CA ASN A 69 9.46 17.77 -9.51
C ASN A 69 9.53 17.27 -10.97
N ILE A 70 10.26 16.18 -11.25
CA ILE A 70 10.22 15.50 -12.55
C ILE A 70 8.86 14.82 -12.78
N GLY A 71 8.14 14.51 -11.70
CA GLY A 71 6.88 13.78 -11.73
C GLY A 71 7.06 12.27 -11.60
N LEU A 72 5.97 11.54 -11.40
CA LEU A 72 5.95 10.08 -11.30
C LEU A 72 5.90 9.44 -12.69
N PHE A 73 6.47 8.24 -12.82
CA PHE A 73 6.28 7.43 -14.02
C PHE A 73 4.81 7.12 -14.29
N GLU A 74 4.40 7.15 -15.55
CA GLU A 74 3.00 6.97 -15.99
C GLU A 74 2.37 5.68 -15.46
N GLN A 75 3.16 4.61 -15.35
CA GLN A 75 2.71 3.34 -14.79
C GLN A 75 2.28 3.47 -13.31
N HIS A 76 3.04 4.19 -12.49
CA HIS A 76 2.67 4.48 -11.10
C HIS A 76 1.42 5.36 -11.03
N VAL A 77 1.33 6.36 -11.90
CA VAL A 77 0.15 7.22 -11.98
C VAL A 77 -1.09 6.39 -12.29
N ARG A 78 -1.07 5.53 -13.32
CA ARG A 78 -2.18 4.65 -13.70
C ARG A 78 -2.65 3.78 -12.54
N LYS A 79 -1.71 3.18 -11.81
CA LYS A 79 -1.93 2.33 -10.64
C LYS A 79 -2.58 3.07 -9.48
N TYR A 80 -1.99 4.19 -9.08
CA TYR A 80 -2.53 5.04 -8.01
C TYR A 80 -3.91 5.56 -8.40
N THR A 81 -4.10 6.06 -9.62
CA THR A 81 -5.40 6.50 -10.11
C THR A 81 -6.45 5.38 -10.06
N GLY A 82 -6.10 4.16 -10.49
CA GLY A 82 -7.01 3.01 -10.43
C GLY A 82 -7.48 2.69 -9.01
N SER A 83 -6.56 2.74 -8.04
CA SER A 83 -6.88 2.56 -6.63
C SER A 83 -7.74 3.69 -6.07
N LEU A 84 -7.37 4.95 -6.36
CA LEU A 84 -8.13 6.13 -5.93
C LEU A 84 -9.56 6.11 -6.45
N LEU A 85 -9.77 5.72 -7.71
CA LEU A 85 -11.11 5.61 -8.29
C LEU A 85 -11.97 4.55 -7.60
N LYS A 86 -11.38 3.41 -7.19
CA LYS A 86 -12.09 2.38 -6.42
C LYS A 86 -12.48 2.91 -5.03
N GLY A 87 -11.58 3.61 -4.34
CA GLY A 87 -11.86 4.27 -3.06
C GLY A 87 -12.96 5.35 -3.17
N LEU A 88 -12.87 6.21 -4.18
CA LEU A 88 -13.86 7.26 -4.47
C LEU A 88 -15.23 6.68 -4.78
N LYS A 89 -15.30 5.66 -5.65
CA LYS A 89 -16.54 4.94 -5.93
C LYS A 89 -17.17 4.41 -4.63
N TYR A 90 -16.38 3.79 -3.76
CA TYR A 90 -16.85 3.20 -2.51
C TYR A 90 -17.45 4.23 -1.53
N ILE A 91 -16.88 5.44 -1.43
CA ILE A 91 -17.43 6.51 -0.58
C ILE A 91 -18.64 7.19 -1.22
N HIS A 92 -18.63 7.36 -2.55
CA HIS A 92 -19.74 7.95 -3.30
C HIS A 92 -21.00 7.08 -3.18
N GLU A 93 -20.88 5.75 -3.26
CA GLU A 93 -21.98 4.80 -3.03
C GLU A 93 -22.59 4.91 -1.62
N LYS A 94 -21.88 5.52 -0.68
CA LYS A 94 -22.35 5.75 0.70
C LYS A 94 -22.81 7.19 0.94
N GLY A 95 -22.83 8.02 -0.11
CA GLY A 95 -23.31 9.41 -0.08
C GLY A 95 -22.27 10.43 0.41
N PHE A 96 -20.97 10.13 0.30
CA PHE A 96 -19.90 11.02 0.76
C PHE A 96 -19.03 11.47 -0.42
N VAL A 97 -18.48 12.69 -0.37
CA VAL A 97 -17.55 13.26 -1.37
C VAL A 97 -16.26 13.72 -0.68
N HIS A 98 -15.08 13.24 -1.10
CA HIS A 98 -13.83 13.47 -0.36
C HIS A 98 -13.45 14.96 -0.19
N CYS A 99 -13.67 15.79 -1.22
CA CYS A 99 -13.40 17.24 -1.24
C CYS A 99 -11.93 17.71 -1.10
N ASP A 100 -11.01 16.93 -0.54
CA ASP A 100 -9.58 17.33 -0.39
C ASP A 100 -8.59 16.34 -1.05
N ILE A 101 -8.86 15.94 -2.30
CA ILE A 101 -7.95 15.06 -3.05
C ILE A 101 -6.75 15.87 -3.54
N LYS A 102 -5.58 15.61 -2.95
CA LYS A 102 -4.29 16.21 -3.32
C LYS A 102 -3.12 15.27 -3.00
N PRO A 103 -1.94 15.42 -3.62
CA PRO A 103 -0.78 14.55 -3.37
C PRO A 103 -0.41 14.33 -1.90
N ALA A 104 -0.53 15.38 -1.07
CA ALA A 104 -0.29 15.31 0.38
C ALA A 104 -1.28 14.40 1.15
N ASN A 105 -2.44 14.11 0.55
CA ASN A 105 -3.49 13.28 1.11
C ASN A 105 -3.62 11.93 0.38
N ILE A 106 -2.62 11.50 -0.39
CA ILE A 106 -2.62 10.18 -1.02
C ILE A 106 -1.49 9.39 -0.39
N PHE A 107 -1.85 8.40 0.44
CA PHE A 107 -0.91 7.63 1.23
C PHE A 107 -0.60 6.32 0.51
N LEU A 108 0.69 6.01 0.45
CA LEU A 108 1.21 4.81 -0.20
C LEU A 108 1.48 3.75 0.88
N CYS A 109 0.54 2.82 1.02
CA CYS A 109 0.66 1.67 1.92
C CYS A 109 1.66 0.63 1.37
N ALA A 110 2.18 -0.19 2.27
CA ALA A 110 3.19 -1.19 1.94
C ALA A 110 2.64 -2.18 0.89
N MET A 111 3.53 -2.55 -0.03
CA MET A 111 3.32 -3.72 -0.87
C MET A 111 3.26 -4.94 0.05
N GLU A 112 2.43 -5.94 -0.24
CA GLU A 112 2.95 -7.30 0.00
C GLU A 112 4.17 -7.40 -0.90
N PRO A 113 5.39 -7.54 -0.35
CA PRO A 113 6.60 -7.36 -1.13
C PRO A 113 6.50 -8.23 -2.37
N PRO A 114 6.69 -7.70 -3.58
CA PRO A 114 6.83 -8.55 -4.76
C PRO A 114 7.90 -9.64 -4.54
N ALA A 115 8.85 -9.39 -3.62
CA ALA A 115 9.81 -10.36 -3.10
C ALA A 115 9.16 -11.58 -2.40
N ASP A 116 8.05 -11.44 -1.68
CA ASP A 116 7.36 -12.54 -1.00
C ASP A 116 6.64 -13.44 -2.02
N ILE A 117 6.01 -12.84 -3.04
CA ILE A 117 5.41 -13.59 -4.16
C ILE A 117 6.48 -14.32 -4.96
N TRP A 118 7.63 -13.68 -5.18
CA TRP A 118 8.78 -14.31 -5.82
C TRP A 118 9.36 -15.44 -4.97
N ALA A 119 9.54 -15.22 -3.67
CA ALA A 119 10.01 -16.22 -2.73
C ALA A 119 9.04 -17.41 -2.66
N LEU A 120 7.73 -17.16 -2.67
CA LEU A 120 6.71 -18.20 -2.78
C LEU A 120 6.85 -18.99 -4.09
N GLY A 121 7.06 -18.31 -5.21
CA GLY A 121 7.37 -18.93 -6.50
C GLY A 121 8.59 -19.85 -6.41
N CYS A 122 9.68 -19.38 -5.80
CA CYS A 122 10.89 -20.19 -5.57
C CYS A 122 10.61 -21.42 -4.71
N CYS A 123 9.85 -21.27 -3.61
CA CYS A 123 9.45 -22.39 -2.75
C CYS A 123 8.61 -23.42 -3.51
N VAL A 124 7.62 -22.98 -4.28
CA VAL A 124 6.77 -23.88 -5.08
C VAL A 124 7.58 -24.58 -6.17
N LEU A 125 8.47 -23.87 -6.86
CA LEU A 125 9.35 -24.46 -7.86
C LEU A 125 10.31 -25.50 -7.24
N GLN A 126 10.86 -25.23 -6.05
CA GLN A 126 11.65 -26.21 -5.31
C GLN A 126 10.81 -27.44 -4.93
N MET A 127 9.60 -27.26 -4.43
CA MET A 127 8.71 -28.39 -4.09
C MET A 127 8.38 -29.26 -5.30
N LEU A 128 8.21 -28.65 -6.49
CA LEU A 128 7.88 -29.36 -7.73
C LEU A 128 9.08 -30.07 -8.35
N THR A 129 10.30 -29.55 -8.17
CA THR A 129 11.49 -30.01 -8.90
C THR A 129 12.53 -30.70 -8.01
N GLY A 130 12.45 -30.53 -6.69
CA GLY A 130 13.44 -30.98 -5.71
C GLY A 130 14.78 -30.22 -5.79
N LYS A 131 14.88 -29.16 -6.59
CA LYS A 131 16.12 -28.40 -6.82
C LYS A 131 16.12 -27.10 -6.03
N GLU A 132 17.26 -26.76 -5.46
CA GLU A 132 17.49 -25.49 -4.80
C GLU A 132 17.84 -24.40 -5.83
N PHE A 133 17.13 -23.27 -5.81
CA PHE A 133 17.28 -22.18 -6.80
C PHE A 133 17.98 -20.93 -6.24
N TRP A 134 18.54 -21.01 -5.03
CA TRP A 134 19.23 -19.89 -4.36
C TRP A 134 20.70 -19.73 -4.75
N ASP A 135 21.25 -20.64 -5.56
CA ASP A 135 22.69 -20.62 -5.91
C ASP A 135 22.99 -19.75 -7.16
N VAL A 136 22.21 -18.68 -7.37
CA VAL A 136 22.56 -17.60 -8.29
C VAL A 136 23.16 -16.46 -7.48
N ASN A 137 24.48 -16.47 -7.36
CA ASN A 137 25.27 -15.41 -6.77
C ASN A 137 25.24 -14.18 -7.69
N THR A 138 24.11 -13.48 -7.75
CA THR A 138 24.03 -12.21 -8.45
C THR A 138 24.30 -11.11 -7.44
N ASP A 139 25.51 -10.54 -7.47
CA ASP A 139 25.87 -9.29 -6.77
C ASP A 139 25.00 -8.08 -7.18
N VAL A 140 23.95 -8.31 -8.00
CA VAL A 140 23.06 -7.30 -8.57
C VAL A 140 21.63 -7.63 -8.15
N LYS A 141 21.10 -6.81 -7.24
CA LYS A 141 19.69 -6.76 -6.88
C LYS A 141 19.06 -5.53 -7.53
N ASP A 142 17.79 -5.59 -7.91
CA ASP A 142 17.07 -4.40 -8.35
C ASP A 142 16.81 -3.42 -7.19
N ASP A 143 16.22 -2.25 -7.49
CA ASP A 143 15.84 -1.23 -6.50
C ASP A 143 14.89 -1.75 -5.39
N TRP A 144 14.38 -2.99 -5.54
CA TRP A 144 13.43 -3.66 -4.68
C TRP A 144 14.01 -4.91 -3.98
N GLY A 145 15.30 -5.20 -4.16
CA GLY A 145 16.00 -6.29 -3.50
C GLY A 145 15.83 -7.67 -4.15
N ALA A 146 15.20 -7.76 -5.33
CA ALA A 146 14.99 -9.00 -6.07
C ALA A 146 16.21 -9.37 -6.95
N PRO A 147 16.54 -10.67 -7.10
CA PRO A 147 17.52 -11.13 -8.08
C PRO A 147 17.04 -10.81 -9.50
N ILE A 148 17.95 -10.35 -10.37
CA ILE A 148 17.63 -10.01 -11.77
C ILE A 148 17.45 -11.26 -12.65
N GLU A 149 17.95 -12.42 -12.23
CA GLU A 149 17.79 -13.67 -12.99
C GLU A 149 16.51 -14.43 -12.61
N ILE A 150 15.67 -14.71 -13.61
CA ILE A 150 14.42 -15.44 -13.48
C ILE A 150 14.69 -16.95 -13.37
N PRO A 151 14.13 -17.67 -12.37
CA PRO A 151 14.20 -19.13 -12.32
C PRO A 151 13.55 -19.76 -13.55
N VAL A 152 14.24 -20.69 -14.20
CA VAL A 152 13.70 -21.41 -15.37
C VAL A 152 12.62 -22.39 -14.91
N ILE A 153 11.40 -22.22 -15.43
CA ILE A 153 10.27 -23.14 -15.20
C ILE A 153 10.43 -24.36 -16.13
N PRO A 154 10.51 -25.60 -15.61
CA PRO A 154 10.65 -26.79 -16.45
C PRO A 154 9.41 -27.08 -17.30
N ASP A 155 9.63 -27.59 -18.52
CA ASP A 155 8.56 -27.93 -19.46
C ASP A 155 7.75 -29.16 -19.04
N GLU A 156 8.27 -29.97 -18.11
CA GLU A 156 7.60 -31.18 -17.62
C GLU A 156 6.48 -30.89 -16.61
N LEU A 157 6.38 -29.64 -16.11
CA LEU A 157 5.31 -29.22 -15.23
C LEU A 157 3.97 -29.12 -15.99
N ASN A 158 2.87 -29.36 -15.28
CA ASN A 158 1.54 -29.18 -15.85
C ASN A 158 1.22 -27.69 -16.08
N ASP A 159 0.21 -27.42 -16.90
CA ASP A 159 -0.16 -26.06 -17.31
C ASP A 159 -0.58 -25.18 -16.11
N GLU A 160 -1.19 -25.77 -15.08
CA GLU A 160 -1.60 -25.07 -13.86
C GLU A 160 -0.39 -24.59 -13.04
N ALA A 161 0.62 -25.43 -12.87
CA ALA A 161 1.86 -25.05 -12.20
C ALA A 161 2.65 -24.01 -13.00
N LYS A 162 2.67 -24.13 -14.34
CA LYS A 162 3.31 -23.15 -15.23
C LYS A 162 2.62 -21.79 -15.17
N ASP A 163 1.29 -21.76 -15.19
CA ASP A 163 0.50 -20.54 -15.07
C ASP A 163 0.76 -19.84 -13.72
N PHE A 164 0.73 -20.61 -12.62
CA PHE A 164 1.01 -20.08 -11.29
C PHE A 164 2.44 -19.52 -11.18
N LEU A 165 3.46 -20.29 -11.59
CA LEU A 165 4.86 -19.86 -11.53
C LEU A 165 5.14 -18.68 -12.46
N GLY A 166 4.50 -18.62 -13.63
CA GLY A 166 4.57 -17.49 -14.55
C GLY A 166 4.05 -16.20 -13.93
N LYS A 167 3.00 -16.27 -13.09
CA LYS A 167 2.49 -15.12 -12.33
C LYS A 167 3.40 -14.73 -11.16
N CYS A 168 4.11 -15.67 -10.55
CA CYS A 168 5.07 -15.40 -9.48
C CYS A 168 6.37 -14.75 -9.99
N PHE A 169 6.90 -15.23 -11.12
CA PHE A 169 8.20 -14.84 -11.68
C PHE A 169 8.13 -13.72 -12.72
N VAL A 170 7.14 -12.82 -12.61
CA VAL A 170 7.09 -11.65 -13.50
C VAL A 170 8.22 -10.70 -13.14
N MET A 171 9.16 -10.46 -14.06
CA MET A 171 10.35 -9.61 -13.87
C MET A 171 10.00 -8.23 -13.32
N ASN A 172 8.93 -7.63 -13.83
CA ASN A 172 8.43 -6.38 -13.33
C ASN A 172 7.63 -6.65 -12.04
N PRO A 173 8.12 -6.24 -10.86
CA PRO A 173 7.39 -6.39 -9.60
C PRO A 173 5.99 -5.73 -9.65
N LEU A 174 5.79 -4.80 -10.59
CA LEU A 174 4.56 -4.07 -10.84
C LEU A 174 3.56 -4.82 -11.74
N GLU A 175 3.95 -5.88 -12.43
CA GLU A 175 3.06 -6.71 -13.27
C GLU A 175 2.67 -8.03 -12.60
N ARG A 176 3.31 -8.38 -11.47
CA ARG A 176 2.84 -9.44 -10.57
C ARG A 176 1.43 -9.06 -10.08
N GLU A 177 0.49 -10.00 -10.03
CA GLU A 177 -0.89 -9.78 -9.56
C GLU A 177 -0.94 -9.42 -8.06
N CYS A 178 -0.42 -8.25 -7.68
CA CYS A 178 -0.73 -7.60 -6.41
C CYS A 178 -1.93 -6.68 -6.67
N GLN A 179 -3.10 -7.06 -6.14
CA GLN A 179 -4.23 -6.16 -6.06
C GLN A 179 -3.88 -5.03 -5.08
N GLU A 180 -3.36 -3.93 -5.62
CA GLU A 180 -2.98 -2.73 -4.87
C GLU A 180 -4.19 -2.01 -4.28
N PRO A 181 -3.98 -1.29 -3.17
CA PRO A 181 -4.72 -0.06 -2.91
C PRO A 181 -3.77 1.11 -2.54
N ALA A 182 -3.74 2.15 -3.37
CA ALA A 182 -3.51 3.50 -2.85
C ALA A 182 -4.65 3.84 -1.88
N ALA A 183 -4.30 4.23 -0.66
CA ALA A 183 -5.26 4.51 0.40
C ALA A 183 -5.34 6.02 0.62
N ILE A 184 -6.57 6.53 0.65
CA ILE A 184 -6.84 7.93 0.93
C ILE A 184 -7.19 8.05 2.43
N PRO A 185 -6.51 8.90 3.22
CA PRO A 185 -7.03 9.32 4.51
C PRO A 185 -8.21 10.26 4.25
N LEU A 186 -9.35 9.92 4.82
CA LEU A 186 -10.55 10.72 4.65
C LEU A 186 -10.48 12.00 5.48
N MET A 187 -10.17 13.13 4.85
CA MET A 187 -10.50 14.44 5.41
C MET A 187 -11.72 14.98 4.67
N PHE A 188 -12.90 14.88 5.30
CA PHE A 188 -14.11 15.53 4.79
C PHE A 188 -14.25 16.90 5.42
N VAL A 189 -14.48 17.93 4.60
CA VAL A 189 -15.13 19.17 5.02
C VAL A 189 -16.51 19.18 4.36
N ALA A 190 -17.54 19.12 5.21
CA ALA A 190 -18.98 19.33 4.99
C ALA A 190 -19.64 18.57 3.83
#